data_AF-A0A7S4UA46-F1
#
_entry.id   AF-A0A7S4UA46-F1
#
_cell.length_a   1.000
_cell.length_b   1.000
_cell.length_c   1.000
_cell.angle_alpha   90.00
_cell.angle_beta   90.00
_cell.angle_gamma   90.00
#
_symmetry.space_group_name_H-M   'P 1'
#
loop_
_entity.id
_entity.type
_entity.pdbx_description
1 polymer ?
#
loop_
_entity_poly.entity_id
_entity_poly.type
_entity_poly.pdbx_seq_one_letter_code
_entity_poly.pdbx_strand_id
1 'polypeptide(L)'
;SRSIKWITMKKVVRERKRELATAHEDEPVLMEDTTVFNPSSRMMQAWFVLIRAVAMYIFVSVPVRLTYLPFRSIGQWQLLASDLVADLLIILHVLITFNSAYQNKKSRCVTDRSKIAK
;
A
#
# COMPACT_ATOMS: atom_id res chain seq x y z
N SER A 1 12.81 -46.11 -4.30
CA SER A 1 11.48 -45.56 -4.62
C SER A 1 11.11 -44.23 -3.91
N ARG A 2 11.82 -43.75 -2.87
CA ARG A 2 11.48 -42.48 -2.18
C ARG A 2 11.82 -41.19 -2.97
N SER A 3 12.80 -41.23 -3.87
CA SER A 3 13.27 -40.04 -4.62
C SER A 3 12.23 -39.49 -5.61
N ILE A 4 11.41 -40.37 -6.21
CA ILE A 4 10.43 -39.99 -7.23
C ILE A 4 9.31 -39.12 -6.63
N LYS A 5 8.89 -39.38 -5.38
CA LYS A 5 7.85 -38.59 -4.68
C LYS A 5 8.25 -37.13 -4.44
N TRP A 6 9.53 -36.86 -4.18
CA TRP A 6 10.00 -35.50 -3.90
C TRP A 6 10.00 -34.61 -5.14
N ILE A 7 10.27 -35.18 -6.31
CA ILE A 7 10.31 -34.46 -7.58
C ILE A 7 8.89 -34.04 -7.99
N THR A 8 7.91 -34.94 -7.88
CA THR A 8 6.49 -34.62 -8.15
C THR A 8 5.95 -33.59 -7.16
N MET A 9 6.27 -33.70 -5.87
CA MET A 9 5.84 -32.72 -4.86
C MET A 9 6.36 -31.31 -5.18
N LYS A 10 7.64 -31.17 -5.55
CA LYS A 10 8.21 -29.87 -5.95
C LYS A 10 7.56 -29.30 -7.21
N LYS A 11 7.21 -30.15 -8.17
CA LYS A 11 6.52 -29.74 -9.40
C LYS A 11 5.12 -29.19 -9.11
N VAL A 12 4.33 -29.91 -8.30
CA VAL A 12 2.98 -29.48 -7.89
C VAL A 12 3.01 -28.18 -7.09
N VAL A 13 3.97 -28.01 -6.19
CA VAL A 13 4.12 -26.75 -5.44
C VAL A 13 4.50 -25.59 -6.36
N ARG A 14 5.30 -25.84 -7.40
CA ARG A 14 5.71 -24.82 -8.38
C ARG A 14 4.55 -24.43 -9.31
N GLU A 15 3.75 -25.40 -9.74
CA GLU A 15 2.55 -25.16 -10.56
C GLU A 15 1.50 -24.38 -9.77
N ARG A 16 1.20 -24.77 -8.52
CA ARG A 16 0.30 -23.99 -7.66
C ARG A 16 0.81 -22.57 -7.40
N LYS A 17 2.12 -22.37 -7.22
CA LYS A 17 2.70 -21.02 -7.10
C LYS A 17 2.56 -20.21 -8.38
N ARG A 18 2.64 -20.84 -9.56
CA ARG A 18 2.40 -20.17 -10.84
C ARG A 18 0.94 -19.80 -11.00
N GLU A 19 0.03 -20.72 -10.71
CA GLU A 19 -1.41 -20.50 -10.77
C GLU A 19 -1.85 -19.39 -9.81
N LEU A 20 -1.33 -19.38 -8.57
CA LEU A 20 -1.52 -18.27 -7.64
C LEU A 20 -0.93 -16.95 -8.13
N ALA A 21 0.22 -16.98 -8.81
CA ALA A 21 0.84 -15.77 -9.35
C ALA A 21 0.05 -15.18 -10.52
N THR A 22 -0.48 -16.02 -11.42
CA THR A 22 -1.39 -15.59 -12.49
C THR A 22 -2.74 -15.13 -11.95
N ALA A 23 -3.29 -15.81 -10.94
CA ALA A 23 -4.52 -15.37 -10.28
C ALA A 23 -4.34 -14.03 -9.56
N HIS A 24 -3.12 -13.71 -9.11
CA HIS A 24 -2.80 -12.42 -8.51
C HIS A 24 -2.74 -11.25 -9.50
N GLU A 25 -2.55 -11.50 -10.80
CA GLU A 25 -2.48 -10.43 -11.80
C GLU A 25 -3.85 -9.80 -12.06
N ASP A 26 -4.93 -10.57 -11.93
CA ASP A 26 -6.31 -10.15 -12.18
C ASP A 26 -7.11 -9.89 -10.89
N GLU A 27 -6.47 -9.77 -9.72
CA GLU A 27 -7.21 -9.44 -8.50
C GLU A 27 -7.76 -8.01 -8.59
N PRO A 28 -9.09 -7.83 -8.53
CA PRO A 28 -9.68 -6.51 -8.66
C PRO A 28 -9.26 -5.64 -7.48
N VAL A 29 -9.05 -4.35 -7.79
CA VAL A 29 -8.66 -3.33 -6.80
C VAL A 29 -9.71 -3.20 -5.69
N LEU A 30 -10.98 -3.36 -6.07
CA LEU A 30 -12.13 -3.41 -5.19
C LEU A 30 -12.60 -4.87 -5.12
N MET A 31 -12.87 -5.36 -3.91
CA MET A 31 -13.52 -6.66 -3.77
C MET A 31 -14.97 -6.56 -4.27
N GLU A 32 -15.41 -7.48 -5.15
CA GLU A 32 -16.66 -7.38 -5.93
C GLU A 32 -17.92 -7.06 -5.11
N ASP A 33 -17.96 -7.44 -3.82
CA ASP A 33 -19.12 -7.22 -2.95
C ASP A 33 -18.92 -6.12 -1.88
N THR A 34 -17.77 -5.43 -1.86
CA THR A 34 -17.49 -4.41 -0.82
C THR A 34 -16.70 -3.22 -1.36
N THR A 35 -16.99 -2.01 -0.87
CA THR A 35 -16.18 -0.79 -1.15
C THR A 35 -14.83 -0.80 -0.42
N VAL A 36 -14.24 -1.98 -0.24
CA VAL A 36 -13.03 -2.21 0.55
C VAL A 36 -11.89 -2.47 -0.41
N PHE A 37 -10.78 -1.76 -0.21
CA PHE A 37 -9.60 -1.90 -1.04
C PHE A 37 -8.85 -3.19 -0.72
N ASN A 38 -8.48 -3.92 -1.78
CA ASN A 38 -7.66 -5.11 -1.65
C ASN A 38 -6.18 -4.73 -1.45
N PRO A 39 -5.56 -5.02 -0.28
CA PRO A 39 -4.17 -4.67 -0.02
C PRO A 39 -3.16 -5.42 -0.90
N SER A 40 -3.52 -6.59 -1.44
CA SER A 40 -2.63 -7.34 -2.33
C SER A 40 -2.63 -6.85 -3.77
N SER A 41 -3.58 -5.98 -4.16
CA SER A 41 -3.66 -5.47 -5.52
C SER A 41 -2.40 -4.67 -5.91
N ARG A 42 -1.96 -4.81 -7.17
CA ARG A 42 -0.80 -4.08 -7.70
C ARG A 42 -0.96 -2.56 -7.59
N MET A 43 -2.19 -2.07 -7.75
CA MET A 43 -2.49 -0.65 -7.60
C MET A 43 -2.24 -0.17 -6.17
N MET A 44 -2.67 -0.94 -5.16
CA MET A 44 -2.43 -0.60 -3.76
C MET A 44 -0.94 -0.70 -3.39
N GLN A 45 -0.21 -1.65 -3.98
CA GLN A 45 1.24 -1.72 -3.83
C GLN A 45 1.94 -0.48 -4.43
N ALA A 46 1.56 -0.06 -5.64
CA ALA A 46 2.06 1.16 -6.26
C ALA A 46 1.72 2.40 -5.42
N TRP A 47 0.52 2.45 -4.83
CA TRP A 47 0.11 3.49 -3.90
C TRP A 47 1.02 3.56 -2.67
N PHE A 48 1.33 2.42 -2.04
CA PHE A 48 2.26 2.40 -0.90
C PHE A 48 3.66 2.87 -1.27
N VAL A 49 4.15 2.55 -2.47
CA VAL A 49 5.44 3.05 -2.98
C VAL A 49 5.41 4.57 -3.12
N LEU A 50 4.33 5.13 -3.69
CA LEU A 50 4.13 6.57 -3.82
C LEU A 50 4.15 7.26 -2.45
N ILE A 51 3.36 6.76 -1.49
CA ILE A 51 3.30 7.31 -0.14
C ILE A 51 4.66 7.23 0.57
N ARG A 52 5.41 6.15 0.37
CA ARG A 52 6.77 6.02 0.91
C ARG A 52 7.71 7.09 0.34
N ALA A 53 7.60 7.41 -0.96
CA ALA A 53 8.38 8.48 -1.57
C ALA A 53 8.01 9.86 -0.99
N VAL A 54 6.71 10.13 -0.80
CA VAL A 54 6.23 11.36 -0.16
C VAL A 54 6.73 11.47 1.28
N ALA A 55 6.69 10.38 2.05
CA ALA A 55 7.19 10.35 3.42
C ALA A 55 8.69 10.66 3.48
N MET A 56 9.50 10.11 2.57
CA MET A 56 10.93 10.44 2.47
C MET A 56 11.14 11.92 2.12
N TYR A 57 10.34 12.45 1.18
CA TYR A 57 10.39 13.87 0.84
C TYR A 57 10.09 14.75 2.07
N ILE A 58 9.05 14.46 2.84
CA ILE A 58 8.70 15.22 4.05
C ILE A 58 9.81 15.11 5.10
N PHE A 59 10.33 13.89 5.33
CA PHE A 59 11.39 13.63 6.29
C PHE A 59 12.66 14.47 6.03
N VAL A 60 13.01 14.70 4.77
CA VAL A 60 14.16 15.53 4.40
C VAL A 60 13.81 17.01 4.32
N SER A 61 12.68 17.35 3.69
CA SER A 61 12.31 18.75 3.41
C SER A 61 11.93 19.53 4.67
N VAL A 62 11.29 18.90 5.66
CA VAL A 62 10.85 19.60 6.88
C VAL A 62 12.04 20.10 7.71
N PRO A 63 13.04 19.27 8.07
CA PRO A 63 14.22 19.75 8.80
C PRO A 63 15.01 20.82 8.04
N VAL A 64 15.25 20.62 6.74
CA VAL A 64 15.97 21.59 5.89
C VAL A 64 15.27 22.95 5.90
N ARG A 65 13.94 22.96 5.87
CA ARG A 65 13.17 24.19 5.91
C ARG A 65 13.26 24.89 7.26
N LEU A 66 13.17 24.13 8.35
CA LEU A 66 13.30 24.65 9.71
C LEU A 66 14.68 25.27 9.97
N THR A 67 15.75 24.66 9.44
CA THR A 67 17.13 25.12 9.70
C THR A 67 17.57 26.27 8.80
N TYR A 68 17.26 26.22 7.50
CA TYR A 68 17.80 27.18 6.54
C TYR A 68 16.84 28.31 6.18
N LEU A 69 15.53 28.14 6.40
CA LEU A 69 14.50 29.03 5.85
C LEU A 69 13.36 29.35 6.84
N PRO A 70 13.67 29.81 8.07
CA PRO A 70 12.65 30.03 9.11
C PRO A 70 11.66 31.16 8.80
N PHE A 71 12.02 32.12 7.93
CA PHE A 71 11.21 33.31 7.60
C PHE A 71 10.79 33.38 6.13
N ARG A 72 10.47 32.24 5.50
CA ARG A 72 9.95 32.27 4.13
C ARG A 72 8.56 32.92 4.09
N SER A 73 8.41 33.92 3.21
CA SER A 73 7.11 34.51 2.91
C SER A 73 6.15 33.46 2.36
N ILE A 74 4.92 33.45 2.87
CA ILE A 74 3.80 32.57 2.47
C ILE A 74 3.50 32.67 0.96
N GLY A 75 3.99 33.70 0.28
CA GLY A 75 3.78 33.92 -1.16
C GLY A 75 4.61 33.04 -2.11
N GLN A 76 5.51 32.18 -1.61
CA GLN A 76 6.27 31.28 -2.50
C GLN A 76 5.39 30.14 -3.00
N TRP A 77 4.88 30.29 -4.23
CA TRP A 77 3.99 29.34 -4.90
C TRP A 77 4.46 27.88 -4.86
N GLN A 78 5.77 27.66 -5.02
CA GLN A 78 6.37 26.32 -4.96
C GLN A 78 6.15 25.63 -3.62
N LEU A 79 6.19 26.40 -2.52
CA LEU A 79 6.00 25.89 -1.16
C LEU A 79 4.55 25.45 -0.95
N LEU A 80 3.61 26.31 -1.36
CA LEU A 80 2.19 26.05 -1.27
C LEU A 80 1.80 24.83 -2.10
N ALA A 81 2.31 24.72 -3.33
CA ALA A 81 2.00 23.61 -4.21
C ALA A 81 2.58 22.28 -3.70
N SER A 82 3.86 22.25 -3.29
CA SER A 82 4.49 20.98 -2.88
C SER A 82 3.98 20.47 -1.54
N ASP A 83 3.85 21.35 -0.56
CA ASP A 83 3.51 20.94 0.81
C ASP A 83 2.04 20.59 0.91
N LEU A 84 1.16 21.40 0.31
CA LEU A 84 -0.27 21.12 0.31
C LEU A 84 -0.57 19.80 -0.40
N VAL A 85 0.09 19.52 -1.53
CA VAL A 85 -0.09 18.24 -2.24
C VAL A 85 0.42 17.08 -1.40
N ALA A 86 1.56 17.21 -0.72
CA ALA A 86 2.08 16.17 0.16
C ALA A 86 1.13 15.90 1.35
N ASP A 87 0.59 16.95 1.97
CA ASP A 87 -0.38 16.85 3.06
C ASP A 87 -1.69 16.19 2.60
N LEU A 88 -2.21 16.59 1.43
CA LEU A 88 -3.38 15.99 0.83
C LEU A 88 -3.18 14.50 0.51
N LEU A 89 -2.00 14.12 0.01
CA LEU A 89 -1.65 12.72 -0.24
C LEU A 89 -1.60 11.90 1.06
N ILE A 90 -1.10 12.46 2.15
CA ILE A 90 -1.13 11.81 3.46
C ILE A 90 -2.56 11.66 3.98
N ILE A 91 -3.38 12.70 3.89
CA ILE A 91 -4.79 12.63 4.31
C ILE A 91 -5.53 11.55 3.50
N LEU A 92 -5.32 11.52 2.18
CA LEU A 92 -5.90 10.51 1.31
C LEU A 92 -5.40 9.11 1.67
N HIS A 93 -4.12 8.94 1.99
CA HIS A 93 -3.59 7.67 2.47
C HIS A 93 -4.27 7.19 3.75
N VAL A 94 -4.52 8.09 4.71
CA VAL A 94 -5.26 7.76 5.93
C VAL A 94 -6.68 7.29 5.60
N LEU A 95 -7.39 8.02 4.73
CA LEU A 95 -8.74 7.63 4.27
C LEU A 95 -8.77 6.26 3.59
N ILE A 96 -7.79 5.98 2.72
CA ILE A 96 -7.69 4.67 2.04
C ILE A 96 -7.38 3.58 3.06
N THR A 97 -6.50 3.85 4.04
CA THR A 97 -6.13 2.86 5.07
C THR A 97 -7.33 2.46 5.92
N PHE A 98 -8.19 3.42 6.29
CA PHE A 98 -9.45 3.13 6.99
C PHE A 98 -10.44 2.30 6.16
N ASN A 99 -10.36 2.39 4.82
CA ASN A 99 -11.20 1.62 3.89
C ASN A 99 -10.48 0.40 3.31
N SER A 100 -9.30 0.04 3.81
CA SER A 100 -8.53 -1.12 3.32
C SER A 100 -8.81 -2.36 4.16
N ALA A 101 -8.91 -3.52 3.52
CA ALA A 101 -9.07 -4.78 4.24
C ALA A 101 -7.76 -5.14 4.96
N TYR A 102 -7.88 -5.73 6.16
CA TYR A 102 -6.73 -6.27 6.88
C TYR A 102 -6.72 -7.80 6.85
N GLN A 103 -5.55 -8.40 6.60
CA GLN A 103 -5.35 -9.83 6.78
C GLN A 103 -5.00 -10.14 8.24
N ASN A 104 -5.89 -10.85 8.92
CA ASN A 104 -5.62 -11.34 10.28
C ASN A 104 -4.52 -12.41 10.27
N LYS A 105 -3.90 -12.71 11.44
CA LYS A 105 -2.90 -13.79 11.65
C LYS A 105 -3.35 -15.17 11.11
N LYS A 106 -4.65 -15.39 10.95
CA LYS A 106 -5.25 -16.59 10.35
C LYS A 106 -5.35 -16.54 8.81
N SER A 107 -4.70 -15.57 8.16
CA SER A 107 -4.76 -15.28 6.72
C SER A 107 -6.18 -15.09 6.17
N ARG A 108 -7.13 -14.68 7.03
CA ARG A 108 -8.50 -14.34 6.61
C ARG A 108 -8.57 -12.84 6.37
N CYS A 109 -9.13 -12.46 5.22
CA CYS A 109 -9.41 -11.06 4.89
C CYS A 109 -10.60 -10.60 5.74
N VAL A 110 -10.39 -9.59 6.59
CA VAL A 110 -11.44 -9.00 7.40
C VAL A 110 -11.85 -7.69 6.73
N THR A 111 -13.08 -7.67 6.21
CA THR A 111 -13.70 -6.52 5.53
C THR A 111 -14.61 -5.70 6.46
N ASP A 112 -14.73 -6.13 7.72
CA ASP A 112 -15.64 -5.59 8.72
C ASP A 112 -15.14 -4.24 9.27
N ARG A 113 -15.73 -3.12 8.83
CA ARG A 113 -15.29 -1.74 9.14
C ARG A 113 -15.15 -1.47 10.64
N SER A 114 -16.04 -2.03 11.46
CA SER A 114 -16.01 -1.89 12.93
C SER A 114 -14.78 -2.55 13.57
N LYS A 115 -14.18 -3.54 12.91
CA LYS A 115 -12.93 -4.18 13.36
C LYS A 115 -11.69 -3.48 12.82
N ILE A 116 -11.81 -2.72 11.74
CA ILE A 116 -10.72 -1.94 11.13
C ILE A 116 -10.47 -0.65 11.94
N ALA A 117 -11.52 -0.05 12.51
CA ALA A 117 -11.41 1.17 13.31
C ALA A 117 -10.92 0.95 14.77
N LYS A 118 -10.74 -0.31 15.19
CA LYS A 118 -10.29 -0.69 16.54
C LYS A 118 -8.80 -0.99 16.56
#